data_AF-A0A921SSC1-F1
#
_entry.id   AF-A0A921SSC1-F1
#
_cell.length_a   1.000
_cell.length_b   1.000
_cell.length_c   1.000
_cell.angle_alpha   90.00
_cell.angle_beta   90.00
_cell.angle_gamma   90.00
#
_symmetry.space_group_name_H-M   'P 1'
#
loop_
_entity.id
_entity.type
_entity.pdbx_description
1 polymer ?
#
loop_
_entity_poly.entity_id
_entity_poly.type
_entity_poly.pdbx_seq_one_letter_code
_entity_poly.pdbx_strand_id
1 'polypeptide(L)'
;MSTHKYIDRICCGAMALAVLLAVIFMNGESLGIQAAASSMGYEDRLFDTSAVHTLDIVMDDWDAFLETCAGEEYADCTVVIDGETYANVAIRAKGNTSLTQVENYGNDRYSFKIEFDHYDSGLTYHGLDKLSLNNIIQDNTYLKDYLTYQMMGWFGVAAPLCSYVYITVNGEDWGLYLAVEGVEESFLERNYGSDYGELYKPDSIDMGGGRGNGGGFDMDDWQPAENASGGDFAPPENLEPPGDGEPPEDRELPEDFAQDFSGRGGGGGMGGFSMGSDDVSLIYTDDDYDSYQNIFDNAKTDITDEDRDRLIASLKRLNAGEDIEEVVDVDQVIRYFVVHNFVCNFDSYTGSMIHNYYLYEKDGRLSMIPWDYNLAFGGFQDQSDATTLVNYPIDDPVSGGTVESRPMLAWI
;
A
#
# COMPACT_ATOMS: atom_id res chain seq x y z
N MET A 1 18.89 -1.14 61.47
CA MET A 1 19.18 0.24 61.02
C MET A 1 20.68 0.39 60.84
N SER A 2 21.17 0.50 59.61
CA SER A 2 22.60 0.53 59.29
C SER A 2 23.24 1.83 59.80
N THR A 3 24.05 1.73 60.86
CA THR A 3 24.71 2.84 61.55
C THR A 3 26.07 3.20 60.92
N HIS A 4 26.10 3.49 59.62
CA HIS A 4 27.31 4.02 58.99
C HIS A 4 27.28 5.55 59.00
N LYS A 5 28.29 6.19 59.61
CA LYS A 5 28.37 7.64 59.89
C LYS A 5 28.24 8.57 58.66
N TYR A 6 28.33 8.00 57.47
CA TYR A 6 28.30 8.71 56.20
C TYR A 6 27.15 8.29 55.29
N ILE A 7 26.26 7.40 55.74
CA ILE A 7 25.22 6.82 54.88
C ILE A 7 24.28 7.89 54.34
N ASP A 8 23.90 8.86 55.17
CA ASP A 8 23.04 9.98 54.75
C ASP A 8 23.72 10.83 53.68
N ARG A 9 25.03 11.06 53.79
CA ARG A 9 25.80 11.81 52.79
C ARG A 9 25.95 11.05 51.47
N ILE A 10 26.11 9.73 51.55
CA ILE A 10 26.17 8.86 50.38
C ILE A 10 24.79 8.86 49.68
N CYS A 11 23.70 8.73 50.44
CA CYS A 11 22.34 8.80 49.90
C CYS A 11 22.03 10.16 49.25
N CYS A 12 22.40 11.27 49.90
CA CYS A 12 22.26 12.59 49.30
C CYS A 12 23.10 12.76 48.03
N GLY A 13 24.33 12.23 48.02
CA GLY A 13 25.20 12.25 46.84
C GLY A 13 24.64 11.42 45.68
N ALA A 14 24.13 10.22 45.96
CA ALA A 14 23.49 9.35 44.97
C ALA A 14 22.20 9.97 44.41
N MET A 15 21.39 10.61 45.26
CA MET A 15 20.18 11.31 44.84
C MET A 15 20.50 12.53 43.96
N ALA A 16 21.50 13.32 44.34
CA ALA A 16 21.96 14.44 43.52
C ALA A 16 22.47 13.98 42.15
N LEU A 17 23.25 12.88 42.11
CA LEU A 17 23.73 12.29 40.86
C LEU A 17 22.57 11.78 39.99
N ALA A 18 21.58 11.10 40.58
CA ALA A 18 20.41 10.60 39.86
C ALA A 18 19.58 11.74 39.23
N VAL A 19 19.36 12.83 39.97
CA VAL A 19 18.68 14.03 39.45
C VAL A 19 19.49 14.67 38.32
N LEU A 20 20.81 14.74 38.47
CA LEU A 20 21.69 15.33 37.46
C LEU A 20 21.69 14.49 36.17
N LEU A 21 21.74 13.16 36.29
CA LEU A 21 21.59 12.24 35.17
C LEU A 21 20.21 12.37 34.51
N ALA A 22 19.13 12.47 35.29
CA ALA A 22 17.77 12.66 34.76
C ALA A 22 17.67 13.97 33.96
N VAL A 23 18.22 15.07 34.47
CA VAL A 23 18.25 16.35 33.76
C VAL A 23 19.08 16.26 32.46
N ILE A 24 20.20 15.53 32.47
CA ILE A 24 21.00 15.28 31.25
C ILE A 24 20.18 14.51 30.22
N PHE A 25 19.52 13.41 30.61
CA PHE A 25 18.71 12.60 29.69
C PHE A 25 17.46 13.36 29.20
N MET A 26 16.82 14.17 30.04
CA MET A 26 15.72 15.06 29.64
C MET A 26 16.13 16.13 28.62
N ASN A 27 17.42 16.45 28.51
CA ASN A 27 17.95 17.42 27.54
C ASN A 27 18.87 16.72 26.51
N GLY A 28 18.76 15.40 26.37
CA GLY A 28 19.68 14.60 25.57
C GLY A 28 19.74 15.03 24.10
N GLU A 29 18.61 15.38 23.49
CA GLU A 29 18.54 15.85 22.12
C GLU A 29 19.37 17.12 21.88
N SER A 30 19.29 18.10 22.80
CA SER A 30 20.10 19.34 22.74
C SER A 30 21.60 19.09 22.90
N LEU A 31 21.97 17.93 23.44
CA LEU A 31 23.35 17.46 23.63
C LEU A 31 23.81 16.53 22.50
N GLY A 32 22.99 16.33 21.46
CA GLY A 32 23.28 15.43 20.35
C GLY A 32 23.17 13.94 20.70
N ILE A 33 22.54 13.60 21.83
CA ILE A 33 22.18 12.22 22.16
C ILE A 33 20.94 11.88 21.33
N GLN A 34 21.15 11.17 20.23
CA GLN A 34 20.05 10.57 19.47
C GLN A 34 19.52 9.36 20.25
N ALA A 35 18.20 9.22 20.34
CA ALA A 35 17.60 7.97 20.77
C ALA A 35 18.17 6.85 19.88
N ALA A 36 18.62 5.76 20.49
CA ALA A 36 19.00 4.60 19.70
C ALA A 36 17.78 4.18 18.87
N ALA A 37 17.97 3.94 17.58
CA ALA A 37 16.94 3.35 16.75
C ALA A 37 16.45 2.07 17.45
N SER A 38 15.19 2.09 17.87
CA SER A 38 14.52 0.93 18.41
C SER A 38 14.15 0.06 17.20
N SER A 39 14.98 -0.93 16.86
CA SER A 39 14.56 -1.97 15.91
C SER A 39 13.35 -2.66 16.51
N MET A 40 12.22 -2.69 15.80
CA MET A 40 10.96 -3.17 16.37
C MET A 40 11.07 -4.66 16.71
N GLY A 41 11.86 -5.40 15.94
CA GLY A 41 12.29 -6.78 16.20
C GLY A 41 11.69 -7.78 15.22
N TYR A 42 10.61 -7.43 14.53
CA TYR A 42 9.99 -8.26 13.49
C TYR A 42 10.81 -8.32 12.19
N GLU A 43 11.68 -7.33 11.94
CA GLU A 43 12.39 -7.16 10.67
C GLU A 43 13.29 -8.37 10.36
N ASP A 44 14.07 -8.81 11.34
CA ASP A 44 15.00 -9.95 11.20
C ASP A 44 14.35 -11.31 11.57
N ARG A 45 13.03 -11.34 11.74
CA ARG A 45 12.25 -12.54 12.13
C ARG A 45 11.37 -12.98 10.99
N LEU A 46 10.07 -12.67 11.05
CA LEU A 46 9.12 -13.03 10.01
C LEU A 46 9.55 -12.49 8.64
N PHE A 47 10.30 -11.39 8.58
CA PHE A 47 10.77 -10.82 7.32
C PHE A 47 12.22 -11.18 6.96
N ASP A 48 12.82 -12.19 7.61
CA ASP A 48 14.08 -12.78 7.15
C ASP A 48 13.88 -13.51 5.82
N THR A 49 14.40 -12.92 4.74
CA THR A 49 14.25 -13.45 3.38
C THR A 49 15.15 -14.67 3.09
N SER A 50 15.90 -15.17 4.07
CA SER A 50 16.79 -16.32 3.91
C SER A 50 16.07 -17.69 3.90
N ALA A 51 14.81 -17.74 4.33
CA ALA A 51 14.00 -18.95 4.42
C ALA A 51 12.52 -18.69 4.07
N VAL A 52 11.76 -19.78 3.94
CA VAL A 52 10.29 -19.73 3.96
C VAL A 52 9.85 -20.00 5.39
N HIS A 53 9.11 -19.07 5.97
CA HIS A 53 8.60 -19.15 7.34
C HIS A 53 7.40 -20.07 7.44
N THR A 54 7.05 -20.50 8.66
CA THR A 54 5.83 -21.26 8.92
C THR A 54 4.83 -20.41 9.69
N LEU A 55 3.57 -20.45 9.28
CA LEU A 55 2.46 -19.75 9.95
C LEU A 55 1.27 -20.70 10.07
N ASP A 56 0.96 -21.13 11.30
CA ASP A 56 -0.25 -21.93 11.57
C ASP A 56 -1.36 -21.01 12.07
N ILE A 57 -2.52 -21.05 11.41
CA ILE A 57 -3.74 -20.39 11.84
C ILE A 57 -4.57 -21.41 12.60
N VAL A 58 -4.75 -21.18 13.90
CA VAL A 58 -5.55 -22.04 14.77
C VAL A 58 -6.84 -21.32 15.10
N MET A 59 -7.96 -21.85 14.62
CA MET A 59 -9.29 -21.30 14.92
C MET A 59 -10.39 -22.34 14.84
N ASP A 60 -11.45 -22.08 15.62
CA ASP A 60 -12.67 -22.87 15.57
C ASP A 60 -13.43 -22.58 14.27
N ASP A 61 -13.88 -23.64 13.60
CA ASP A 61 -14.77 -23.57 12.44
C ASP A 61 -14.24 -22.72 11.25
N TRP A 62 -13.07 -23.10 10.73
CA TRP A 62 -12.44 -22.47 9.56
C TRP A 62 -13.37 -22.36 8.36
N ASP A 63 -14.16 -23.40 8.08
CA ASP A 63 -15.10 -23.42 6.96
C ASP A 63 -16.16 -22.33 7.12
N ALA A 64 -16.71 -22.15 8.32
CA ALA A 64 -17.65 -21.07 8.59
C ALA A 64 -17.00 -19.68 8.45
N PHE A 65 -15.73 -19.52 8.85
CA PHE A 65 -15.00 -18.28 8.61
C PHE A 65 -14.84 -17.99 7.10
N LEU A 66 -14.52 -19.00 6.28
CA LEU A 66 -14.43 -18.84 4.82
C LEU A 66 -15.75 -18.35 4.20
N GLU A 67 -16.89 -18.82 4.69
CA GLU A 67 -18.22 -18.35 4.25
C GLU A 67 -18.48 -16.87 4.58
N THR A 68 -17.81 -16.31 5.60
CA THR A 68 -17.92 -14.89 5.99
C THR A 68 -16.93 -13.96 5.28
N CYS A 69 -15.99 -14.50 4.51
CA CYS A 69 -14.88 -13.73 3.94
C CYS A 69 -15.33 -12.55 3.07
N ALA A 70 -16.47 -12.66 2.36
CA ALA A 70 -17.03 -11.57 1.56
C ALA A 70 -17.45 -10.35 2.39
N GLY A 71 -17.74 -10.52 3.68
CA GLY A 71 -18.09 -9.43 4.59
C GLY A 71 -16.89 -8.68 5.17
N GLU A 72 -15.67 -9.19 4.93
CA GLU A 72 -14.42 -8.69 5.53
C GLU A 72 -14.48 -8.55 7.06
N GLU A 73 -15.27 -9.39 7.73
CA GLU A 73 -15.45 -9.34 9.18
C GLU A 73 -14.25 -9.98 9.91
N TYR A 74 -13.82 -9.36 11.00
CA TYR A 74 -12.77 -9.92 11.85
C TYR A 74 -13.30 -11.07 12.70
N ALA A 75 -12.57 -12.18 12.68
CA ALA A 75 -12.74 -13.33 13.57
C ALA A 75 -11.52 -13.48 14.49
N ASP A 76 -11.76 -14.00 15.69
CA ASP A 76 -10.70 -14.36 16.63
C ASP A 76 -9.96 -15.62 16.17
N CYS A 77 -8.63 -15.59 16.23
CA CYS A 77 -7.81 -16.77 16.03
C CYS A 77 -6.54 -16.73 16.88
N THR A 78 -5.79 -17.83 16.83
CA THR A 78 -4.42 -17.91 17.31
C THR A 78 -3.51 -18.11 16.11
N VAL A 79 -2.41 -17.37 16.03
CA VAL A 79 -1.38 -17.56 15.00
C VAL A 79 -0.10 -18.08 15.63
N VAL A 80 0.53 -19.06 14.99
CA VAL A 80 1.81 -19.61 15.40
C VAL A 80 2.83 -19.35 14.31
N ILE A 81 3.72 -18.38 14.53
CA ILE A 81 4.73 -17.96 13.55
C ILE A 81 6.08 -18.54 13.99
N ASP A 82 6.65 -19.43 13.18
CA ASP A 82 7.90 -20.15 13.47
C ASP A 82 7.96 -20.80 14.86
N GLY A 83 6.80 -21.29 15.31
CA GLY A 83 6.65 -21.92 16.63
C GLY A 83 6.39 -20.96 17.79
N GLU A 84 6.36 -19.64 17.56
CA GLU A 84 5.95 -18.63 18.53
C GLU A 84 4.44 -18.41 18.46
N THR A 85 3.73 -18.59 19.58
CA THR A 85 2.27 -18.51 19.64
C THR A 85 1.77 -17.14 20.07
N TYR A 86 0.84 -16.59 19.29
CA TYR A 86 0.11 -15.35 19.55
C TYR A 86 -1.39 -15.65 19.51
N ALA A 87 -2.00 -15.71 20.69
CA ALA A 87 -3.44 -15.94 20.84
C ALA A 87 -4.18 -14.61 20.89
N ASN A 88 -5.50 -14.64 20.66
CA ASN A 88 -6.36 -13.46 20.70
C ASN A 88 -5.96 -12.39 19.66
N VAL A 89 -5.61 -12.88 18.46
CA VAL A 89 -5.34 -12.03 17.29
C VAL A 89 -6.58 -12.05 16.38
N ALA A 90 -6.79 -10.99 15.62
CA ALA A 90 -7.90 -10.92 14.69
C ALA A 90 -7.46 -11.29 13.28
N ILE A 91 -8.27 -12.08 12.57
CA ILE A 91 -8.10 -12.41 11.16
C ILE A 91 -9.34 -12.00 10.37
N ARG A 92 -9.12 -11.46 9.17
CA ARG A 92 -10.18 -11.28 8.17
C ARG A 92 -9.68 -11.56 6.77
N ALA A 93 -10.58 -11.81 5.84
CA ALA A 93 -10.24 -11.76 4.43
C ALA A 93 -9.95 -10.32 3.96
N LYS A 94 -9.16 -10.22 2.90
CA LYS A 94 -8.68 -8.97 2.30
C LYS A 94 -8.75 -9.05 0.78
N GLY A 95 -9.14 -7.92 0.19
CA GLY A 95 -8.75 -7.51 -1.16
C GLY A 95 -9.89 -7.67 -2.16
N ASN A 96 -10.21 -6.60 -2.88
CA ASN A 96 -11.43 -6.54 -3.67
C ASN A 96 -11.46 -7.55 -4.82
N THR A 97 -10.54 -7.40 -5.78
CA THR A 97 -10.45 -8.28 -6.95
C THR A 97 -10.14 -9.71 -6.56
N SER A 98 -9.36 -9.91 -5.50
CA SER A 98 -9.03 -11.26 -5.00
C SER A 98 -10.24 -11.97 -4.39
N LEU A 99 -11.11 -11.28 -3.64
CA LEU A 99 -12.32 -11.87 -3.05
C LEU A 99 -13.29 -12.32 -4.15
N THR A 100 -13.60 -11.45 -5.10
CA THR A 100 -14.49 -11.77 -6.23
C THR A 100 -13.89 -12.86 -7.13
N GLN A 101 -12.57 -12.85 -7.36
CA GLN A 101 -11.92 -13.88 -8.16
C GLN A 101 -11.91 -15.26 -7.48
N VAL A 102 -11.67 -15.31 -6.17
CA VAL A 102 -11.71 -16.57 -5.40
C VAL A 102 -13.10 -17.22 -5.52
N GLU A 103 -14.15 -16.42 -5.33
CA GLU A 103 -15.54 -16.86 -5.51
C GLU A 103 -15.81 -17.31 -6.96
N ASN A 104 -15.40 -16.51 -7.96
CA ASN A 104 -15.59 -16.81 -9.38
C ASN A 104 -14.81 -18.04 -9.86
N TYR A 105 -13.61 -18.27 -9.33
CA TYR A 105 -12.79 -19.45 -9.63
C TYR A 105 -13.26 -20.69 -8.85
N GLY A 106 -14.21 -20.55 -7.94
CA GLY A 106 -14.68 -21.61 -7.06
C GLY A 106 -13.55 -22.17 -6.18
N ASN A 107 -12.60 -21.32 -5.79
CA ASN A 107 -11.55 -21.68 -4.84
C ASN A 107 -11.81 -21.01 -3.48
N ASP A 108 -11.01 -21.35 -2.48
CA ASP A 108 -11.09 -20.89 -1.09
C ASP A 108 -9.83 -20.11 -0.67
N ARG A 109 -8.94 -19.81 -1.61
CA ARG A 109 -7.60 -19.26 -1.36
C ARG A 109 -7.64 -17.73 -1.24
N TYR A 110 -8.34 -17.23 -0.25
CA TYR A 110 -8.40 -15.80 0.05
C TYR A 110 -7.06 -15.24 0.51
N SER A 111 -6.84 -13.95 0.29
CA SER A 111 -5.81 -13.21 1.02
C SER A 111 -6.35 -12.86 2.41
N PHE A 112 -5.49 -12.84 3.41
CA PHE A 112 -5.89 -12.55 4.79
C PHE A 112 -5.17 -11.33 5.33
N LYS A 113 -5.77 -10.68 6.32
CA LYS A 113 -5.13 -9.68 7.17
C LYS A 113 -5.18 -10.19 8.61
N ILE A 114 -4.05 -10.14 9.29
CA ILE A 114 -3.91 -10.42 10.72
C ILE A 114 -3.64 -9.09 11.44
N GLU A 115 -4.37 -8.85 12.52
CA GLU A 115 -4.14 -7.75 13.46
C GLU A 115 -3.81 -8.32 14.83
N PHE A 116 -2.62 -8.03 15.33
CA PHE A 116 -2.16 -8.52 16.62
C PHE A 116 -2.77 -7.74 17.78
N ASP A 117 -3.03 -6.45 17.56
CA ASP A 117 -3.43 -5.48 18.58
C ASP A 117 -4.95 -5.20 18.61
N HIS A 118 -5.73 -5.83 17.72
CA HIS A 118 -7.16 -5.59 17.53
C HIS A 118 -7.99 -5.71 18.82
N TYR A 119 -7.73 -6.75 19.61
CA TYR A 119 -8.44 -7.02 20.87
C TYR A 119 -7.63 -6.61 22.11
N ASP A 120 -6.31 -6.49 21.98
CA ASP A 120 -5.39 -6.07 23.04
C ASP A 120 -4.28 -5.18 22.45
N SER A 121 -4.40 -3.87 22.65
CA SER A 121 -3.41 -2.87 22.20
C SER A 121 -1.97 -3.11 22.66
N GLY A 122 -1.75 -3.98 23.65
CA GLY A 122 -0.40 -4.35 24.11
C GLY A 122 0.21 -5.54 23.37
N LEU A 123 -0.57 -6.25 22.54
CA LEU A 123 -0.13 -7.44 21.82
C LEU A 123 0.40 -7.05 20.43
N THR A 124 1.67 -7.36 20.19
CA THR A 124 2.32 -7.19 18.89
C THR A 124 3.18 -8.40 18.56
N TYR A 125 3.42 -8.68 17.29
CA TYR A 125 4.44 -9.62 16.86
C TYR A 125 5.80 -8.89 16.82
N HIS A 126 6.51 -8.86 17.95
CA HIS A 126 7.78 -8.13 18.08
C HIS A 126 7.69 -6.71 17.50
N GLY A 127 6.67 -5.94 17.90
CA GLY A 127 6.43 -4.59 17.39
C GLY A 127 5.58 -4.49 16.11
N LEU A 128 5.33 -5.60 15.39
CA LEU A 128 4.42 -5.59 14.24
C LEU A 128 2.97 -5.61 14.74
N ASP A 129 2.18 -4.62 14.31
CA ASP A 129 0.75 -4.47 14.58
C ASP A 129 -0.11 -5.28 13.60
N LYS A 130 0.28 -5.29 12.33
CA LYS A 130 -0.54 -5.79 11.22
C LYS A 130 0.26 -6.51 10.16
N LEU A 131 -0.29 -7.61 9.69
CA LEU A 131 0.29 -8.46 8.66
C LEU A 131 -0.71 -8.75 7.55
N SER A 132 -0.31 -8.56 6.29
CA SER A 132 -1.06 -9.02 5.13
C SER A 132 -0.49 -10.34 4.63
N LEU A 133 -1.36 -11.32 4.40
CA LEU A 133 -1.05 -12.60 3.81
C LEU A 133 -1.64 -12.64 2.40
N ASN A 134 -0.82 -12.29 1.41
CA ASN A 134 -1.24 -12.25 0.02
C ASN A 134 -1.24 -13.68 -0.58
N ASN A 135 -2.34 -14.05 -1.22
CA ASN A 135 -2.55 -15.37 -1.84
C ASN A 135 -1.78 -15.58 -3.15
N ILE A 136 -1.22 -14.51 -3.72
CA ILE A 136 -0.40 -14.52 -4.95
C ILE A 136 -1.21 -14.91 -6.20
N ILE A 137 -2.55 -14.91 -6.14
CA ILE A 137 -3.38 -15.51 -7.20
C ILE A 137 -3.24 -14.85 -8.58
N GLN A 138 -2.93 -13.55 -8.61
CA GLN A 138 -2.73 -12.77 -9.84
C GLN A 138 -1.28 -12.76 -10.35
N ASP A 139 -0.35 -13.40 -9.63
CA ASP A 139 1.07 -13.45 -10.01
C ASP A 139 1.55 -14.89 -10.23
N ASN A 140 1.58 -15.31 -11.49
CA ASN A 140 2.09 -16.61 -11.90
C ASN A 140 3.58 -16.86 -11.55
N THR A 141 4.34 -15.80 -11.24
CA THR A 141 5.78 -15.90 -10.91
C THR A 141 6.03 -15.98 -9.41
N TYR A 142 5.04 -15.59 -8.60
CA TYR A 142 5.11 -15.45 -7.16
C TYR A 142 6.10 -14.38 -6.67
N LEU A 143 6.69 -13.60 -7.56
CA LEU A 143 7.86 -12.76 -7.30
C LEU A 143 7.62 -11.26 -7.46
N LYS A 144 6.51 -10.81 -8.04
CA LYS A 144 6.37 -9.40 -8.45
C LYS A 144 6.32 -8.44 -7.27
N ASP A 145 5.45 -8.69 -6.30
CA ASP A 145 5.42 -7.95 -5.02
C ASP A 145 6.79 -8.04 -4.33
N TYR A 146 7.27 -9.27 -4.13
CA TYR A 146 8.52 -9.54 -3.43
C TYR A 146 9.70 -8.77 -4.02
N LEU A 147 9.98 -8.94 -5.32
CA LEU A 147 11.09 -8.26 -6.00
C LEU A 147 10.92 -6.75 -5.98
N THR A 148 9.69 -6.24 -6.15
CA THR A 148 9.45 -4.79 -6.14
C THR A 148 9.74 -4.20 -4.77
N TYR A 149 9.19 -4.76 -3.69
CA TYR A 149 9.45 -4.26 -2.35
C TYR A 149 10.93 -4.39 -1.96
N GLN A 150 11.60 -5.48 -2.35
CA GLN A 150 13.05 -5.62 -2.15
C GLN A 150 13.84 -4.55 -2.92
N MET A 151 13.48 -4.25 -4.17
CA MET A 151 14.14 -3.17 -4.95
C MET A 151 13.89 -1.79 -4.34
N MET A 152 12.65 -1.49 -3.94
CA MET A 152 12.26 -0.24 -3.29
C MET A 152 13.05 -0.04 -2.00
N GLY A 153 13.04 -1.02 -1.10
CA GLY A 153 13.78 -0.98 0.16
C GLY A 153 15.29 -0.89 -0.06
N TRP A 154 15.84 -1.65 -1.01
CA TRP A 154 17.26 -1.57 -1.36
C TRP A 154 17.67 -0.20 -1.91
N PHE A 155 16.78 0.46 -2.67
CA PHE A 155 17.01 1.81 -3.17
C PHE A 155 16.72 2.90 -2.13
N GLY A 156 16.30 2.51 -0.93
CA GLY A 156 16.07 3.41 0.21
C GLY A 156 14.76 4.17 0.16
N VAL A 157 13.74 3.61 -0.50
CA VAL A 157 12.34 4.02 -0.38
C VAL A 157 11.76 3.38 0.87
N ALA A 158 10.98 4.12 1.65
CA ALA A 158 10.17 3.55 2.72
C ALA A 158 9.15 2.56 2.12
N ALA A 159 9.44 1.27 2.20
CA ALA A 159 8.69 0.20 1.55
C ALA A 159 8.34 -0.93 2.54
N PRO A 160 7.19 -1.61 2.34
CA PRO A 160 6.82 -2.74 3.18
C PRO A 160 7.88 -3.83 3.15
N LEU A 161 8.16 -4.42 4.30
CA LEU A 161 8.91 -5.67 4.37
C LEU A 161 8.03 -6.84 3.88
N CYS A 162 8.65 -7.82 3.25
CA CYS A 162 7.95 -9.02 2.82
C CYS A 162 8.85 -10.26 2.81
N SER A 163 8.23 -11.42 3.04
CA SER A 163 8.85 -12.74 3.00
C SER A 163 7.81 -13.81 2.66
N TYR A 164 8.25 -15.03 2.35
CA TYR A 164 7.32 -16.12 2.10
C TYR A 164 6.98 -16.86 3.39
N VAL A 165 5.70 -17.21 3.52
CA VAL A 165 5.19 -18.09 4.58
C VAL A 165 4.49 -19.30 3.97
N TYR A 166 4.72 -20.47 4.55
CA TYR A 166 3.90 -21.66 4.32
C TYR A 166 2.82 -21.71 5.41
N ILE A 167 1.57 -21.57 4.99
CA ILE A 167 0.42 -21.54 5.89
C ILE A 167 -0.09 -22.96 6.11
N THR A 168 -0.37 -23.27 7.37
CA THR A 168 -1.26 -24.35 7.78
C THR A 168 -2.47 -23.77 8.50
N VAL A 169 -3.60 -24.49 8.47
CA VAL A 169 -4.80 -24.16 9.23
C VAL A 169 -5.13 -25.34 10.12
N ASN A 170 -5.16 -25.14 11.43
CA ASN A 170 -5.34 -26.19 12.43
C ASN A 170 -4.37 -27.38 12.21
N GLY A 171 -3.15 -27.10 11.74
CA GLY A 171 -2.14 -28.09 11.40
C GLY A 171 -2.31 -28.84 10.07
N GLU A 172 -3.33 -28.50 9.26
CA GLU A 172 -3.52 -29.02 7.90
C GLU A 172 -2.94 -28.06 6.85
N ASP A 173 -2.42 -28.61 5.74
CA ASP A 173 -1.76 -27.83 4.69
C ASP A 173 -2.75 -26.85 4.02
N TRP A 174 -2.38 -25.57 3.95
CA TRP A 174 -3.15 -24.54 3.23
C TRP A 174 -2.41 -24.03 2.00
N GLY A 175 -1.15 -23.58 2.15
CA GLY A 175 -0.29 -23.27 1.01
C GLY A 175 0.69 -22.11 1.20
N LEU A 176 1.41 -21.80 0.13
CA LEU A 176 2.42 -20.73 0.10
C LEU A 176 1.78 -19.36 -0.09
N TYR A 177 2.13 -18.41 0.77
CA TYR A 177 1.65 -17.03 0.75
C TYR A 177 2.83 -16.07 0.84
N LEU A 178 2.61 -14.81 0.47
CA LEU A 178 3.54 -13.72 0.73
C LEU A 178 3.06 -12.95 1.96
N ALA A 179 3.86 -13.00 3.02
CA ALA A 179 3.70 -12.16 4.19
C ALA A 179 4.21 -10.76 3.86
N VAL A 180 3.38 -9.74 4.04
CA VAL A 180 3.69 -8.33 3.75
C VAL A 180 3.34 -7.48 4.97
N GLU A 181 4.29 -6.69 5.44
CA GLU A 181 4.11 -5.70 6.51
C GLU A 181 2.93 -4.78 6.20
N GLY A 182 2.04 -4.58 7.17
CA GLY A 182 0.96 -3.60 7.06
C GLY A 182 1.54 -2.18 7.08
N VAL A 183 1.14 -1.34 6.11
CA VAL A 183 1.50 0.08 6.10
C VAL A 183 0.59 0.84 7.07
N GLU A 184 0.87 0.68 8.36
CA GLU A 184 0.17 1.33 9.48
C GLU A 184 1.18 1.76 10.57
N GLU A 185 0.81 1.76 11.85
CA GLU A 185 1.60 2.36 12.93
C GLU A 185 3.01 1.76 13.02
N SER A 186 3.15 0.44 12.99
CA SER A 186 4.48 -0.19 13.09
C SER A 186 5.39 0.12 11.88
N PHE A 187 4.81 0.22 10.69
CA PHE A 187 5.55 0.64 9.50
C PHE A 187 6.02 2.10 9.64
N LEU A 188 5.14 2.98 10.13
CA LEU A 188 5.45 4.40 10.30
C LEU A 188 6.55 4.60 11.35
N GLU A 189 6.47 3.91 12.49
CA GLU A 189 7.52 3.95 13.51
C GLU A 189 8.86 3.45 12.98
N ARG A 190 8.88 2.34 12.23
CA ARG A 190 10.11 1.78 11.66
C ARG A 190 10.79 2.72 10.66
N ASN A 191 10.02 3.37 9.79
CA ASN A 191 10.58 4.18 8.70
C ASN A 191 10.76 5.65 9.07
N TYR A 192 9.93 6.20 9.94
CA TYR A 192 9.87 7.64 10.24
C TYR A 192 10.06 7.98 11.74
N GLY A 193 10.13 6.97 12.62
CA GLY A 193 10.26 7.15 14.05
C GLY A 193 8.93 7.42 14.76
N SER A 194 8.95 7.54 16.08
CA SER A 194 7.75 7.72 16.93
C SER A 194 7.03 9.07 16.76
N ASP A 195 7.63 10.00 16.03
CA ASP A 195 7.08 11.30 15.69
C ASP A 195 6.72 11.30 14.19
N TYR A 196 6.13 10.21 13.69
CA TYR A 196 5.72 10.13 12.29
C TYR A 196 4.55 11.10 12.01
N GLY A 197 4.40 11.52 10.76
CA GLY A 197 3.26 12.31 10.30
C GLY A 197 2.06 11.47 9.81
N GLU A 198 1.18 12.09 9.06
CA GLU A 198 -0.08 11.49 8.65
C GLU A 198 0.06 10.54 7.46
N LEU A 199 -0.76 9.49 7.47
CA LEU A 199 -0.77 8.46 6.44
C LEU A 199 -2.15 8.36 5.81
N TYR A 200 -2.18 8.44 4.48
CA TYR A 200 -3.40 8.31 3.69
C TYR A 200 -3.25 7.20 2.68
N LYS A 201 -4.35 6.49 2.39
CA LYS A 201 -4.44 5.55 1.27
C LYS A 201 -5.48 6.05 0.27
N PRO A 202 -5.16 7.03 -0.59
CA PRO A 202 -6.13 7.58 -1.53
C PRO A 202 -6.78 6.47 -2.37
N ASP A 203 -8.11 6.43 -2.36
CA ASP A 203 -8.88 5.41 -3.05
C ASP A 203 -10.25 5.95 -3.46
N SER A 204 -10.46 6.19 -4.75
CA SER A 204 -11.69 6.78 -5.31
C SER A 204 -12.66 5.74 -5.82
N ILE A 205 -12.23 4.48 -5.78
CA ILE A 205 -13.05 3.36 -6.18
C ILE A 205 -13.42 2.71 -4.86
N ASP A 206 -14.70 2.78 -4.47
CA ASP A 206 -15.19 2.14 -3.25
C ASP A 206 -15.20 0.62 -3.45
N MET A 207 -13.99 0.07 -3.49
CA MET A 207 -13.59 -1.32 -3.70
C MET A 207 -13.16 -1.91 -2.33
N GLY A 208 -13.77 -1.47 -1.23
CA GLY A 208 -13.55 -2.09 0.09
C GLY A 208 -12.19 -1.86 0.75
N GLY A 209 -11.40 -0.88 0.29
CA GLY A 209 -10.07 -0.57 0.84
C GLY A 209 -10.05 0.37 2.07
N GLY A 210 -11.18 0.98 2.40
CA GLY A 210 -11.34 1.99 3.46
C GLY A 210 -11.65 1.42 4.85
N ARG A 211 -11.94 2.30 5.81
CA ARG A 211 -12.43 1.93 7.17
C ARG A 211 -13.85 1.29 7.14
N GLY A 212 -14.47 1.15 5.96
CA GLY A 212 -15.80 0.56 5.76
C GLY A 212 -15.75 -0.89 5.28
N ASN A 213 -16.67 -1.73 5.76
CA ASN A 213 -16.87 -3.11 5.28
C ASN A 213 -17.27 -3.09 3.80
N GLY A 214 -16.32 -3.40 2.91
CA GLY A 214 -16.35 -3.23 1.45
C GLY A 214 -17.50 -3.86 0.66
N GLY A 215 -18.74 -3.45 0.92
CA GLY A 215 -19.94 -3.96 0.23
C GLY A 215 -20.40 -3.12 -0.96
N GLY A 216 -19.51 -2.40 -1.64
CA GLY A 216 -19.90 -1.29 -2.52
C GLY A 216 -19.66 -1.42 -4.03
N PHE A 217 -18.79 -2.32 -4.50
CA PHE A 217 -18.41 -2.27 -5.92
C PHE A 217 -19.25 -3.22 -6.80
N ASP A 218 -20.18 -2.63 -7.56
CA ASP A 218 -20.83 -3.26 -8.71
C ASP A 218 -20.33 -2.61 -10.00
N MET A 219 -19.71 -3.39 -10.87
CA MET A 219 -19.16 -2.90 -12.15
C MET A 219 -20.28 -2.45 -13.09
N ASP A 220 -21.51 -2.95 -12.93
CA ASP A 220 -22.69 -2.57 -13.71
C ASP A 220 -23.27 -1.19 -13.30
N ASP A 221 -23.00 -0.72 -12.07
CA ASP A 221 -23.49 0.57 -11.55
C ASP A 221 -22.52 1.74 -11.83
N TRP A 222 -21.33 1.46 -12.37
CA TRP A 222 -20.36 2.48 -12.72
C TRP A 222 -20.75 3.20 -14.03
N GLN A 223 -21.17 4.46 -13.89
CA GLN A 223 -21.36 5.39 -15.02
C GLN A 223 -20.22 6.42 -15.04
N PRO A 224 -19.53 6.64 -16.17
CA PRO A 224 -18.51 7.68 -16.26
C PRO A 224 -19.16 9.04 -16.00
N ALA A 225 -18.52 9.86 -15.17
CA ALA A 225 -18.99 11.19 -14.83
C ALA A 225 -19.12 12.06 -16.11
N GLU A 226 -20.36 12.29 -16.56
CA GLU A 226 -20.68 13.30 -17.57
C GLU A 226 -20.52 14.70 -16.97
N ASN A 227 -19.28 15.19 -16.78
CA ASN A 227 -19.03 16.64 -16.62
C ASN A 227 -17.54 16.99 -16.78
N ALA A 228 -17.05 16.90 -18.02
CA ALA A 228 -15.94 17.72 -18.50
C ALA A 228 -16.21 18.12 -19.95
N SER A 229 -17.22 18.97 -20.18
CA SER A 229 -17.58 19.44 -21.53
C SER A 229 -16.65 20.57 -21.99
N GLY A 230 -16.09 20.47 -23.20
CA GLY A 230 -15.75 21.66 -23.99
C GLY A 230 -14.65 21.52 -25.04
N GLY A 231 -14.96 20.98 -26.22
CA GLY A 231 -14.11 21.15 -27.41
C GLY A 231 -14.53 20.28 -28.59
N ASP A 232 -15.22 20.88 -29.58
CA ASP A 232 -15.51 20.25 -30.87
C ASP A 232 -14.21 19.85 -31.59
N PHE A 233 -13.98 18.54 -31.76
CA PHE A 233 -12.98 18.01 -32.69
C PHE A 233 -13.60 16.93 -33.57
N ALA A 234 -13.66 17.19 -34.88
CA ALA A 234 -14.09 16.21 -35.89
C ALA A 234 -12.85 15.52 -36.51
N PRO A 235 -12.78 14.17 -36.55
CA PRO A 235 -11.65 13.46 -37.15
C PRO A 235 -11.70 13.47 -38.69
N PRO A 236 -10.56 13.34 -39.40
CA PRO A 236 -10.54 13.30 -40.86
C PRO A 236 -10.90 11.90 -41.42
N GLU A 237 -11.68 11.89 -42.50
CA GLU A 237 -12.00 10.70 -43.29
C GLU A 237 -10.79 10.26 -44.14
N ASN A 238 -10.24 9.06 -43.88
CA ASN A 238 -9.68 8.08 -44.85
C ASN A 238 -8.53 7.23 -44.27
N LEU A 239 -8.86 6.21 -43.49
CA LEU A 239 -7.96 5.07 -43.26
C LEU A 239 -8.76 3.77 -43.45
N GLU A 240 -8.47 3.04 -44.53
CA GLU A 240 -8.97 1.67 -44.76
C GLU A 240 -8.17 0.66 -43.92
N PRO A 241 -8.82 -0.37 -43.32
CA PRO A 241 -8.13 -1.39 -42.54
C PRO A 241 -7.46 -2.49 -43.41
N PRO A 242 -6.33 -3.09 -42.99
CA PRO A 242 -5.77 -4.28 -43.62
C PRO A 242 -6.50 -5.55 -43.17
N GLY A 243 -6.62 -6.51 -44.10
CA GLY A 243 -7.54 -7.64 -44.04
C GLY A 243 -7.08 -8.91 -43.29
N ASP A 244 -8.06 -9.79 -43.13
CA ASP A 244 -8.10 -10.97 -42.28
C ASP A 244 -7.12 -12.09 -42.68
N GLY A 245 -6.34 -12.57 -41.70
CA GLY A 245 -5.64 -13.84 -41.75
C GLY A 245 -6.00 -14.67 -40.51
N GLU A 246 -6.60 -15.85 -40.72
CA GLU A 246 -7.06 -16.74 -39.64
C GLU A 246 -5.89 -17.31 -38.80
N PRO A 247 -6.07 -17.48 -37.46
CA PRO A 247 -5.12 -18.18 -36.61
C PRO A 247 -5.37 -19.70 -36.56
N PRO A 248 -4.37 -20.54 -36.19
CA PRO A 248 -4.54 -21.99 -36.09
C PRO A 248 -5.25 -22.41 -34.81
N GLU A 249 -6.13 -23.42 -34.95
CA GLU A 249 -6.80 -24.15 -33.88
C GLU A 249 -5.80 -24.96 -33.03
N ASP A 250 -5.83 -24.76 -31.69
CA ASP A 250 -5.68 -25.79 -30.63
C ASP A 250 -5.15 -25.19 -29.31
N ARG A 251 -6.05 -24.55 -28.55
CA ARG A 251 -6.09 -24.49 -27.07
C ARG A 251 -7.35 -23.73 -26.67
N GLU A 252 -8.40 -24.44 -26.28
CA GLU A 252 -9.59 -23.84 -25.69
C GLU A 252 -9.23 -23.32 -24.28
N LEU A 253 -9.03 -22.00 -24.19
CA LEU A 253 -9.19 -21.25 -22.94
C LEU A 253 -10.68 -20.86 -22.83
N PRO A 254 -11.28 -20.83 -21.62
CA PRO A 254 -12.67 -20.43 -21.45
C PRO A 254 -12.94 -19.04 -22.05
N GLU A 255 -13.99 -18.91 -22.86
CA GLU A 255 -14.39 -17.69 -23.58
C GLU A 255 -14.72 -16.51 -22.64
N ASP A 256 -14.87 -16.79 -21.34
CA ASP A 256 -15.26 -15.83 -20.31
C ASP A 256 -14.10 -14.92 -19.85
N PHE A 257 -12.85 -15.25 -20.19
CA PHE A 257 -11.67 -14.46 -19.80
C PHE A 257 -11.50 -13.17 -20.64
N ALA A 258 -12.10 -13.12 -21.84
CA ALA A 258 -11.88 -12.02 -22.77
C ALA A 258 -12.98 -10.95 -22.74
N GLN A 259 -14.19 -11.25 -22.23
CA GLN A 259 -15.34 -10.38 -22.44
C GLN A 259 -15.46 -9.22 -21.44
N ASP A 260 -14.88 -9.32 -20.25
CA ASP A 260 -15.11 -8.31 -19.20
C ASP A 260 -14.18 -7.08 -19.31
N PHE A 261 -13.13 -7.15 -20.13
CA PHE A 261 -12.19 -6.03 -20.36
C PHE A 261 -12.07 -5.60 -21.83
N SER A 262 -12.63 -6.34 -22.80
CA SER A 262 -12.53 -6.01 -24.24
C SER A 262 -13.74 -5.28 -24.82
N GLY A 263 -14.68 -4.85 -23.96
CA GLY A 263 -16.00 -4.37 -24.36
C GLY A 263 -16.12 -2.93 -24.89
N ARG A 264 -15.04 -2.21 -25.27
CA ARG A 264 -15.06 -1.02 -26.16
C ARG A 264 -13.69 -0.33 -26.17
N GLY A 265 -12.87 -0.64 -27.16
CA GLY A 265 -11.61 0.07 -27.36
C GLY A 265 -10.91 -0.39 -28.61
N GLY A 266 -11.48 -0.06 -29.78
CA GLY A 266 -10.81 -0.30 -31.06
C GLY A 266 -9.44 0.36 -31.08
N GLY A 267 -8.43 -0.40 -31.50
CA GLY A 267 -7.05 0.04 -31.59
C GLY A 267 -6.89 1.38 -32.31
N GLY A 268 -6.21 2.30 -31.63
CA GLY A 268 -5.81 3.59 -32.16
C GLY A 268 -5.19 4.40 -31.03
N GLY A 269 -3.88 4.67 -31.14
CA GLY A 269 -3.15 5.48 -30.17
C GLY A 269 -3.77 6.87 -30.03
N MET A 270 -4.45 7.10 -28.91
CA MET A 270 -4.85 8.39 -28.34
C MET A 270 -4.95 8.17 -26.83
N GLY A 271 -4.32 9.05 -26.05
CA GLY A 271 -4.17 8.93 -24.59
C GLY A 271 -5.44 8.49 -23.88
N GLY A 272 -5.33 7.39 -23.12
CA GLY A 272 -6.44 6.80 -22.40
C GLY A 272 -6.98 7.75 -21.33
N PHE A 273 -8.31 7.86 -21.27
CA PHE A 273 -9.01 8.60 -20.23
C PHE A 273 -8.56 8.12 -18.84
N SER A 274 -8.13 9.06 -18.00
CA SER A 274 -7.85 8.80 -16.58
C SER A 274 -9.18 8.57 -15.85
N MET A 275 -9.30 7.47 -15.12
CA MET A 275 -10.52 7.10 -14.38
C MET A 275 -10.46 7.39 -12.88
N GLY A 276 -9.30 7.82 -12.35
CA GLY A 276 -9.20 8.33 -10.98
C GLY A 276 -9.81 9.73 -10.84
N SER A 277 -10.34 10.04 -9.66
CA SER A 277 -10.76 11.40 -9.31
C SER A 277 -9.56 12.34 -9.11
N ASP A 278 -9.83 13.64 -9.11
CA ASP A 278 -8.80 14.68 -8.99
C ASP A 278 -8.02 14.53 -7.67
N ASP A 279 -8.69 14.21 -6.57
CA ASP A 279 -8.05 14.04 -5.25
C ASP A 279 -7.11 12.84 -5.20
N VAL A 280 -7.50 11.65 -5.70
CA VAL A 280 -6.56 10.51 -5.77
C VAL A 280 -5.44 10.73 -6.77
N SER A 281 -5.62 11.65 -7.74
CA SER A 281 -4.54 12.12 -8.61
C SER A 281 -3.61 13.11 -7.91
N LEU A 282 -3.96 13.59 -6.73
CA LEU A 282 -3.29 14.65 -5.95
C LEU A 282 -3.38 16.03 -6.64
N ILE A 283 -4.45 16.25 -7.40
CA ILE A 283 -4.76 17.52 -8.04
C ILE A 283 -5.45 18.42 -7.01
N TYR A 284 -4.93 19.64 -6.88
CA TYR A 284 -5.57 20.67 -6.08
C TYR A 284 -6.76 21.25 -6.83
N THR A 285 -7.93 21.20 -6.21
CA THR A 285 -9.19 21.72 -6.76
C THR A 285 -9.57 23.04 -6.10
N ASP A 286 -9.76 23.02 -4.78
CA ASP A 286 -10.06 24.18 -3.96
C ASP A 286 -9.65 23.94 -2.50
N ASP A 287 -10.10 24.80 -1.58
CA ASP A 287 -9.78 24.72 -0.15
C ASP A 287 -10.90 23.99 0.66
N ASP A 288 -11.86 23.31 0.01
CA ASP A 288 -12.95 22.57 0.68
C ASP A 288 -12.55 21.11 0.95
N TYR A 289 -12.89 20.58 2.12
CA TYR A 289 -12.57 19.19 2.50
C TYR A 289 -13.34 18.17 1.68
N ASP A 290 -14.56 18.53 1.25
CA ASP A 290 -15.42 17.62 0.48
C ASP A 290 -14.81 17.26 -0.89
N SER A 291 -13.88 18.09 -1.40
CA SER A 291 -13.16 17.84 -2.65
C SER A 291 -12.07 16.77 -2.53
N TYR A 292 -11.75 16.31 -1.32
CA TYR A 292 -10.66 15.36 -1.05
C TYR A 292 -11.10 14.17 -0.19
N GLN A 293 -12.39 13.82 -0.22
CA GLN A 293 -12.97 12.74 0.58
C GLN A 293 -12.27 11.39 0.34
N ASN A 294 -11.84 11.09 -0.88
CA ASN A 294 -11.18 9.81 -1.17
C ASN A 294 -9.79 9.70 -0.52
N ILE A 295 -9.20 10.82 -0.10
CA ILE A 295 -7.98 10.85 0.71
C ILE A 295 -8.34 10.80 2.20
N PHE A 296 -9.23 11.70 2.66
CA PHE A 296 -9.50 11.90 4.08
C PHE A 296 -10.29 10.75 4.72
N ASP A 297 -11.26 10.17 4.01
CA ASP A 297 -12.03 9.02 4.52
C ASP A 297 -11.19 7.74 4.54
N ASN A 298 -10.08 7.73 3.79
CA ASN A 298 -9.12 6.64 3.73
C ASN A 298 -7.80 6.92 4.48
N ALA A 299 -7.80 7.89 5.39
CA ALA A 299 -6.71 8.09 6.33
C ALA A 299 -6.48 6.85 7.20
N LYS A 300 -5.21 6.50 7.41
CA LYS A 300 -4.78 5.39 8.27
C LYS A 300 -4.36 5.86 9.66
N THR A 301 -4.03 7.13 9.79
CA THR A 301 -3.86 7.82 11.08
C THR A 301 -5.12 8.62 11.45
N ASP A 302 -5.19 9.07 12.70
CA ASP A 302 -6.27 9.93 13.16
C ASP A 302 -5.94 11.39 12.85
N ILE A 303 -6.62 11.95 11.85
CA ILE A 303 -6.35 13.29 11.33
C ILE A 303 -7.24 14.38 11.95
N THR A 304 -6.70 15.57 12.15
CA THR A 304 -7.43 16.79 12.56
C THR A 304 -7.74 17.70 11.38
N ASP A 305 -8.53 18.75 11.62
CA ASP A 305 -8.77 19.80 10.62
C ASP A 305 -7.47 20.55 10.26
N GLU A 306 -6.54 20.72 11.21
CA GLU A 306 -5.22 21.30 10.92
C GLU A 306 -4.38 20.43 9.97
N ASP A 307 -4.51 19.11 10.05
CA ASP A 307 -3.84 18.17 9.13
C ASP A 307 -4.44 18.25 7.73
N ARG A 308 -5.77 18.36 7.65
CA ARG A 308 -6.49 18.55 6.37
C ARG A 308 -6.09 19.86 5.69
N ASP A 309 -6.08 20.96 6.44
CA ASP A 309 -5.64 22.27 5.95
C ASP A 309 -4.19 22.21 5.45
N ARG A 310 -3.31 21.53 6.18
CA ARG A 310 -1.89 21.36 5.83
C ARG A 310 -1.72 20.54 4.56
N LEU A 311 -2.46 19.44 4.41
CA LEU A 311 -2.42 18.62 3.21
C LEU A 311 -2.90 19.41 1.98
N ILE A 312 -4.04 20.10 2.07
CA ILE A 312 -4.58 20.91 0.96
C ILE A 312 -3.60 22.01 0.56
N ALA A 313 -2.99 22.70 1.53
CA ALA A 313 -1.95 23.69 1.24
C ALA A 313 -0.73 23.09 0.53
N SER A 314 -0.36 21.85 0.88
CA SER A 314 0.72 21.10 0.22
C SER A 314 0.35 20.76 -1.22
N LEU A 315 -0.86 20.22 -1.45
CA LEU A 315 -1.37 19.93 -2.79
C LEU A 315 -1.40 21.19 -3.68
N LYS A 316 -1.84 22.33 -3.12
CA LYS A 316 -1.88 23.62 -3.84
C LYS A 316 -0.51 24.05 -4.33
N ARG A 317 0.51 24.01 -3.46
CA ARG A 317 1.89 24.38 -3.80
C ARG A 317 2.52 23.39 -4.77
N LEU A 318 2.29 22.09 -4.57
CA LEU A 318 2.72 21.02 -5.47
C LEU A 318 2.20 21.25 -6.90
N ASN A 319 0.89 21.47 -7.05
CA ASN A 319 0.25 21.71 -8.34
C ASN A 319 0.70 23.02 -9.00
N ALA A 320 1.09 24.02 -8.21
CA ALA A 320 1.66 25.27 -8.72
C ALA A 320 3.16 25.16 -9.11
N GLY A 321 3.84 24.07 -8.74
CA GLY A 321 5.29 23.93 -8.91
C GLY A 321 6.09 24.85 -7.99
N GLU A 322 5.50 25.28 -6.86
CA GLU A 322 6.08 26.25 -5.94
C GLU A 322 6.80 25.56 -4.78
N ASP A 323 8.07 25.92 -4.55
CA ASP A 323 8.88 25.46 -3.42
C ASP A 323 8.87 23.93 -3.21
N ILE A 324 9.02 23.17 -4.30
CA ILE A 324 8.93 21.70 -4.29
C ILE A 324 9.78 21.03 -3.20
N GLU A 325 10.98 21.54 -2.90
CA GLU A 325 11.84 20.99 -1.84
C GLU A 325 11.24 21.11 -0.43
N GLU A 326 10.34 22.06 -0.19
CA GLU A 326 9.62 22.25 1.07
C GLU A 326 8.34 21.42 1.15
N VAL A 327 7.75 21.07 0.01
CA VAL A 327 6.44 20.40 -0.10
C VAL A 327 6.57 18.91 -0.40
N VAL A 328 7.71 18.47 -0.94
CA VAL A 328 7.95 17.09 -1.33
C VAL A 328 9.26 16.61 -0.72
N ASP A 329 9.27 15.36 -0.26
CA ASP A 329 10.51 14.66 -0.02
C ASP A 329 11.15 14.21 -1.34
N VAL A 330 11.81 15.16 -2.01
CA VAL A 330 12.39 15.01 -3.35
C VAL A 330 13.21 13.74 -3.51
N ASP A 331 14.07 13.40 -2.54
CA ASP A 331 14.90 12.19 -2.61
C ASP A 331 14.06 10.92 -2.52
N GLN A 332 13.10 10.86 -1.60
CA GLN A 332 12.19 9.70 -1.46
C GLN A 332 11.31 9.51 -2.70
N VAL A 333 10.74 10.59 -3.23
CA VAL A 333 9.82 10.53 -4.38
C VAL A 333 10.56 10.18 -5.67
N ILE A 334 11.75 10.74 -5.92
CA ILE A 334 12.56 10.33 -7.07
C ILE A 334 12.93 8.84 -6.95
N ARG A 335 13.32 8.37 -5.76
CA ARG A 335 13.65 6.95 -5.55
C ARG A 335 12.46 6.04 -5.79
N TYR A 336 11.27 6.44 -5.33
CA TYR A 336 10.01 5.76 -5.60
C TYR A 336 9.80 5.61 -7.12
N PHE A 337 9.84 6.72 -7.87
CA PHE A 337 9.56 6.70 -9.30
C PHE A 337 10.61 5.97 -10.13
N VAL A 338 11.88 5.94 -9.70
CA VAL A 338 12.92 5.14 -10.38
C VAL A 338 12.55 3.66 -10.40
N VAL A 339 12.15 3.09 -9.27
CA VAL A 339 11.79 1.67 -9.20
C VAL A 339 10.39 1.45 -9.78
N HIS A 340 9.42 2.33 -9.47
CA HIS A 340 8.04 2.25 -9.97
C HIS A 340 7.97 2.23 -11.50
N ASN A 341 8.68 3.13 -12.17
CA ASN A 341 8.70 3.20 -13.64
C ASN A 341 9.46 2.02 -14.24
N PHE A 342 10.55 1.57 -13.60
CA PHE A 342 11.30 0.39 -14.04
C PHE A 342 10.43 -0.87 -14.06
N VAL A 343 9.56 -1.03 -13.06
CA VAL A 343 8.66 -2.19 -13.01
C VAL A 343 7.36 -1.97 -13.78
N CYS A 344 7.11 -0.79 -14.38
CA CYS A 344 5.90 -0.53 -15.17
C CYS A 344 4.60 -0.98 -14.45
N ASN A 345 4.42 -0.59 -13.19
CA ASN A 345 3.20 -0.92 -12.44
C ASN A 345 2.09 0.09 -12.77
N PHE A 346 1.30 -0.22 -13.78
CA PHE A 346 0.18 0.62 -14.21
C PHE A 346 -1.10 0.41 -13.38
N ASP A 347 -1.13 -0.53 -12.44
CA ASP A 347 -2.21 -0.69 -11.46
C ASP A 347 -1.97 0.21 -10.24
N SER A 348 -1.58 1.45 -10.48
CA SER A 348 -1.08 2.36 -9.45
C SER A 348 -1.14 3.82 -9.91
N TYR A 349 -0.40 4.73 -9.28
CA TYR A 349 -0.47 6.19 -9.52
C TYR A 349 -0.26 6.61 -10.97
N THR A 350 0.62 5.94 -11.72
CA THR A 350 0.88 6.23 -13.15
C THR A 350 -0.14 5.59 -14.11
N GLY A 351 -1.08 4.83 -13.57
CA GLY A 351 -2.14 4.13 -14.28
C GLY A 351 -3.33 4.98 -14.68
N SER A 352 -4.32 4.32 -15.30
CA SER A 352 -5.64 4.90 -15.54
C SER A 352 -6.58 4.77 -14.33
N MET A 353 -6.47 3.67 -13.58
CA MET A 353 -7.15 3.46 -12.30
C MET A 353 -6.15 3.88 -11.22
N ILE A 354 -6.24 5.12 -10.74
CA ILE A 354 -5.25 5.69 -9.83
C ILE A 354 -5.54 5.19 -8.41
N HIS A 355 -4.85 4.15 -7.97
CA HIS A 355 -4.91 3.59 -6.61
C HIS A 355 -3.57 2.94 -6.23
N ASN A 356 -3.55 2.03 -5.25
CA ASN A 356 -2.39 1.22 -4.86
C ASN A 356 -1.11 2.04 -4.60
N TYR A 357 -1.26 3.11 -3.83
CA TYR A 357 -0.17 3.82 -3.19
C TYR A 357 -0.65 4.37 -1.85
N TYR A 358 0.28 4.62 -0.93
CA TYR A 358 0.00 5.48 0.22
C TYR A 358 0.70 6.82 0.03
N LEU A 359 0.03 7.86 0.51
CA LEU A 359 0.58 9.20 0.64
C LEU A 359 0.96 9.40 2.10
N TYR A 360 2.23 9.72 2.34
CA TYR A 360 2.71 10.12 3.66
C TYR A 360 2.95 11.63 3.68
N GLU A 361 2.52 12.29 4.74
CA GLU A 361 2.65 13.73 4.93
C GLU A 361 3.23 14.01 6.31
N LYS A 362 4.33 14.78 6.38
CA LYS A 362 4.84 15.30 7.65
C LYS A 362 5.23 16.77 7.49
N ASP A 363 4.70 17.64 8.35
CA ASP A 363 5.01 19.08 8.39
C ASP A 363 4.80 19.82 7.05
N GLY A 364 3.89 19.34 6.21
CA GLY A 364 3.57 19.84 4.87
C GLY A 364 4.40 19.21 3.75
N ARG A 365 5.22 18.19 4.07
CA ARG A 365 6.13 17.53 3.13
C ARG A 365 5.62 16.13 2.78
N LEU A 366 5.43 15.88 1.49
CA LEU A 366 4.80 14.68 0.93
C LEU A 366 5.81 13.64 0.44
N SER A 367 5.52 12.37 0.63
CA SER A 367 6.22 11.25 0.00
C SER A 367 5.26 10.11 -0.37
N MET A 368 5.73 9.17 -1.19
CA MET A 368 4.95 8.01 -1.63
C MET A 368 5.49 6.72 -1.03
N ILE A 369 4.59 5.82 -0.65
CA ILE A 369 4.91 4.47 -0.18
C ILE A 369 4.27 3.44 -1.12
N PRO A 370 5.04 2.45 -1.61
CA PRO A 370 4.54 1.46 -2.57
C PRO A 370 3.58 0.48 -1.91
N TRP A 371 2.52 0.11 -2.64
CA TRP A 371 1.56 -0.92 -2.24
C TRP A 371 1.01 -1.66 -3.46
N ASP A 372 0.69 -2.94 -3.29
CA ASP A 372 0.08 -3.84 -4.29
C ASP A 372 0.78 -3.83 -5.67
N TYR A 373 1.91 -4.52 -5.77
CA TYR A 373 2.72 -4.64 -6.99
C TYR A 373 2.60 -6.04 -7.63
N ASN A 374 1.57 -6.80 -7.28
CA ASN A 374 1.21 -8.08 -7.90
C ASN A 374 1.00 -7.96 -9.44
N LEU A 375 0.59 -6.79 -9.95
CA LEU A 375 0.43 -6.52 -11.38
C LEU A 375 1.59 -5.70 -11.99
N ALA A 376 2.72 -5.60 -11.28
CA ALA A 376 3.95 -5.05 -11.84
C ALA A 376 4.50 -5.88 -13.02
N PHE A 377 5.53 -5.34 -13.65
CA PHE A 377 6.17 -5.77 -14.90
C PHE A 377 5.21 -5.78 -16.08
N GLY A 378 4.34 -4.76 -16.17
CA GLY A 378 3.30 -4.66 -17.19
C GLY A 378 2.23 -5.76 -17.07
N GLY A 379 1.98 -6.25 -15.85
CA GLY A 379 0.93 -7.22 -15.58
C GLY A 379 -0.48 -6.62 -15.55
N PHE A 380 -0.58 -5.29 -15.46
CA PHE A 380 -1.84 -4.57 -15.52
C PHE A 380 -2.13 -4.03 -16.93
N GLN A 381 -3.35 -4.30 -17.40
CA GLN A 381 -3.86 -4.00 -18.74
C GLN A 381 -3.16 -4.75 -19.88
N ASP A 382 -3.89 -5.00 -20.97
CA ASP A 382 -3.42 -5.65 -22.21
C ASP A 382 -2.51 -4.70 -23.03
N GLN A 383 -1.62 -3.99 -22.33
CA GLN A 383 -0.73 -3.03 -22.95
C GLN A 383 0.47 -3.76 -23.54
N SER A 384 0.35 -4.03 -24.84
CA SER A 384 1.46 -4.19 -25.79
C SER A 384 2.36 -5.41 -25.58
N ASP A 385 3.07 -5.81 -26.64
CA ASP A 385 4.05 -6.89 -26.53
C ASP A 385 5.23 -6.49 -25.62
N ALA A 386 5.94 -7.49 -25.09
CA ALA A 386 7.05 -7.28 -24.15
C ALA A 386 8.13 -6.29 -24.65
N THR A 387 8.29 -6.12 -25.97
CA THR A 387 9.24 -5.14 -26.54
C THR A 387 8.82 -3.72 -26.22
N THR A 388 7.52 -3.44 -26.26
CA THR A 388 6.99 -2.10 -25.99
C THR A 388 7.12 -1.78 -24.51
N LEU A 389 6.76 -2.69 -23.61
CA LEU A 389 6.91 -2.51 -22.15
C LEU A 389 8.36 -2.28 -21.73
N VAL A 390 9.31 -3.05 -22.28
CA VAL A 390 10.75 -2.85 -21.99
C VAL A 390 11.27 -1.49 -22.48
N ASN A 391 10.62 -0.90 -23.47
CA ASN A 391 10.98 0.41 -24.02
C ASN A 391 9.94 1.50 -23.68
N TYR A 392 9.17 1.31 -22.60
CA TYR A 392 8.15 2.27 -22.21
C TYR A 392 8.78 3.66 -21.99
N PRO A 393 8.17 4.76 -22.48
CA PRO A 393 8.78 6.08 -22.42
C PRO A 393 9.07 6.52 -20.98
N ILE A 394 10.30 6.98 -20.75
CA ILE A 394 10.70 7.54 -19.45
C ILE A 394 10.23 8.99 -19.27
N ASP A 395 10.10 9.74 -20.38
CA ASP A 395 9.67 11.14 -20.38
C ASP A 395 8.13 11.28 -20.30
N ASP A 396 7.40 10.17 -20.48
CA ASP A 396 5.94 10.10 -20.38
C ASP A 396 5.54 8.76 -19.72
N PRO A 397 5.93 8.51 -18.45
CA PRO A 397 5.81 7.20 -17.82
C PRO A 397 4.41 6.98 -17.25
N VAL A 398 3.37 7.50 -17.90
CA VAL A 398 1.97 7.34 -17.50
C VAL A 398 1.20 6.58 -18.56
N SER A 399 0.39 5.62 -18.14
CA SER A 399 -0.42 4.79 -19.03
C SER A 399 -1.88 5.22 -19.11
N GLY A 400 -2.30 6.12 -18.22
CA GLY A 400 -3.55 6.87 -18.30
C GLY A 400 -3.32 8.35 -17.96
N GLY A 401 -4.07 9.25 -18.60
CA GLY A 401 -3.89 10.69 -18.43
C GLY A 401 -2.61 11.24 -19.09
N THR A 402 -2.03 12.29 -18.51
CA THR A 402 -0.75 12.91 -18.91
C THR A 402 0.16 13.11 -17.70
N VAL A 403 1.46 13.33 -17.91
CA VAL A 403 2.40 13.66 -16.82
C VAL A 403 1.92 14.86 -16.00
N GLU A 404 1.37 15.90 -16.63
CA GLU A 404 0.86 17.09 -15.93
C GLU A 404 -0.36 16.76 -15.04
N SER A 405 -1.10 15.70 -15.34
CA SER A 405 -2.19 15.21 -14.49
C SER A 405 -1.68 14.34 -13.32
N ARG A 406 -0.37 14.27 -13.10
CA ARG A 406 0.27 13.55 -12.00
C ARG A 406 1.21 14.49 -11.25
N PRO A 407 0.69 15.39 -10.37
CA PRO A 407 1.50 16.40 -9.70
C PRO A 407 2.71 15.85 -8.95
N MET A 408 2.66 14.65 -8.36
CA MET A 408 3.82 14.05 -7.69
C MET A 408 4.96 13.64 -8.65
N LEU A 409 4.66 13.46 -9.94
CA LEU A 409 5.60 13.12 -10.99
C LEU A 409 5.97 14.35 -11.85
N ALA A 410 5.05 15.27 -12.06
CA ALA A 410 5.13 16.33 -13.08
C ALA A 410 6.28 17.34 -12.90
N TRP A 411 6.82 17.48 -11.70
CA TRP A 411 7.91 18.41 -11.39
C TRP A 411 9.32 17.80 -11.58
N ILE A 412 9.41 16.48 -11.77
CA ILE A 412 10.66 15.75 -12.05
C ILE A 412 11.10 16.05 -13.48
#